data_AF-A0A7V8FBK3-F1
#
_entry.id   AF-A0A7V8FBK3-F1
#
_cell.length_a   1.000
_cell.length_b   1.000
_cell.length_c   1.000
_cell.angle_alpha   90.00
_cell.angle_beta   90.00
_cell.angle_gamma   90.00
#
_symmetry.space_group_name_H-M   'P 1'
#
loop_
_entity.id
_entity.type
_entity.pdbx_description
1 polymer ?
#
loop_
_entity_poly.entity_id
_entity_poly.type
_entity_poly.pdbx_seq_one_letter_code
_entity_poly.pdbx_strand_id
1 'polypeptide(L)'
;MNPIERAIKLLGTQTALANAIGASPQQVQQWLAGTRPVPHERCPRIEVATEGQVRCEEIRADVDWLRDASGRATGYRVQLCSAAGKRGKKVGGDVAAAHSAQATRPVTTPKSPRVKGRQGEVAHG
;
A
#
# COMPACT_ATOMS: atom_id res chain seq x y z
N MET A 1 -15.89 18.24 -4.26
CA MET A 1 -14.97 17.68 -3.24
C MET A 1 -14.29 16.45 -3.85
N ASN A 2 -12.98 16.29 -3.67
CA ASN A 2 -12.21 15.19 -4.27
C ASN A 2 -12.69 13.84 -3.68
N PRO A 3 -12.96 12.80 -4.50
CA PRO A 3 -13.41 11.49 -4.00
C PRO A 3 -12.43 10.86 -3.00
N ILE A 4 -11.12 11.12 -3.15
CA ILE A 4 -10.10 10.63 -2.20
C ILE A 4 -10.19 11.35 -0.86
N GLU A 5 -10.47 12.65 -0.86
CA GLU A 5 -10.70 13.40 0.37
C GLU A 5 -11.94 12.88 1.11
N ARG A 6 -13.01 12.50 0.37
CA ARG A 6 -14.20 11.88 0.95
C ARG A 6 -13.86 10.54 1.60
N ALA A 7 -13.11 9.68 0.89
CA ALA A 7 -12.66 8.40 1.42
C ALA A 7 -11.85 8.59 2.72
N ILE A 8 -10.98 9.59 2.78
CA ILE A 8 -10.20 9.89 4.00
C ILE A 8 -11.11 10.32 5.16
N LYS A 9 -12.13 11.14 4.91
CA LYS A 9 -13.07 11.55 5.97
C LYS A 9 -13.87 10.36 6.51
N LEU A 10 -14.26 9.43 5.64
CA LEU A 10 -14.96 8.20 6.05
C LEU A 10 -14.09 7.30 6.93
N LEU A 11 -12.81 7.15 6.58
CA LEU A 11 -11.86 6.36 7.36
C LEU A 11 -11.20 7.15 8.50
N GLY A 12 -11.53 8.43 8.65
CA GLY A 12 -10.97 9.36 9.63
C GLY A 12 -9.59 9.93 9.27
N THR A 13 -8.66 9.10 8.79
CA THR A 13 -7.27 9.55 8.51
C THR A 13 -6.69 9.05 7.20
N GLN A 14 -5.72 9.78 6.66
CA GLN A 14 -4.97 9.39 5.46
C GLN A 14 -4.22 8.07 5.66
N THR A 15 -3.66 7.87 6.85
CA THR A 15 -2.94 6.64 7.22
C THR A 15 -3.88 5.45 7.32
N ALA A 16 -5.09 5.62 7.86
CA ALA A 16 -6.10 4.56 7.91
C ALA A 16 -6.48 4.11 6.49
N LEU A 17 -6.71 5.06 5.57
CA LEU A 17 -6.97 4.74 4.17
C LEU A 17 -5.80 4.02 3.51
N ALA A 18 -4.57 4.52 3.71
CA ALA A 18 -3.35 3.91 3.19
C ALA A 18 -3.21 2.45 3.65
N ASN A 19 -3.42 2.18 4.94
CA ASN A 19 -3.35 0.86 5.52
C ASN A 19 -4.43 -0.08 4.96
N ALA A 20 -5.68 0.39 4.85
CA ALA A 20 -6.79 -0.41 4.32
C ALA A 20 -6.54 -0.89 2.88
N ILE A 21 -5.94 -0.02 2.04
CA ILE A 21 -5.70 -0.30 0.62
C ILE A 21 -4.28 -0.80 0.31
N GLY A 22 -3.42 -0.97 1.32
CA GLY A 22 -2.01 -1.36 1.13
C GLY A 22 -1.23 -0.33 0.29
N ALA A 23 -1.47 0.96 0.49
CA ALA A 23 -0.70 2.06 -0.06
C ALA A 23 0.19 2.68 1.00
N SER A 24 1.18 3.47 0.58
CA SER A 24 1.86 4.37 1.51
C SER A 24 1.06 5.67 1.69
N PRO A 25 1.12 6.31 2.87
CA PRO A 25 0.50 7.62 3.09
C PRO A 25 0.95 8.68 2.08
N GLN A 26 2.22 8.62 1.63
CA GLN A 26 2.74 9.51 0.59
C GLN A 26 2.04 9.29 -0.76
N GLN A 27 1.67 8.06 -1.12
CA GLN A 27 0.89 7.82 -2.34
C GLN A 27 -0.51 8.45 -2.23
N VAL A 28 -1.15 8.34 -1.07
CA VAL A 28 -2.47 8.97 -0.82
C VAL A 28 -2.36 10.49 -0.96
N GLN A 29 -1.33 11.10 -0.39
CA GLN A 29 -1.09 12.53 -0.52
C GLN A 29 -0.85 12.94 -1.99
N GLN A 30 -0.11 12.15 -2.78
CA GLN A 30 0.09 12.43 -4.21
C GLN A 30 -1.21 12.41 -5.02
N TRP A 31 -2.16 11.56 -4.64
CA TRP A 31 -3.49 11.51 -5.28
C TRP A 31 -4.35 12.69 -4.88
N LEU A 32 -4.30 13.11 -3.61
CA LEU A 32 -4.96 14.34 -3.16
C LEU A 32 -4.43 15.59 -3.86
N ALA A 33 -3.11 15.68 -3.99
CA ALA A 33 -2.44 16.79 -4.67
C ALA A 33 -2.63 16.77 -6.20
N GLY A 34 -3.21 15.70 -6.76
CA GLY A 34 -3.37 15.53 -8.20
C GLY A 34 -2.06 15.33 -8.96
N THR A 35 -0.93 15.20 -8.27
CA THR A 35 0.40 14.98 -8.88
C THR A 35 0.46 13.66 -9.64
N ARG A 36 -0.30 12.65 -9.17
CA ARG A 36 -0.39 11.35 -9.84
C ARG A 36 -1.83 10.83 -9.79
N PRO A 37 -2.38 10.27 -10.88
CA PRO A 37 -3.68 9.61 -10.84
C PRO A 37 -3.63 8.32 -10.01
N VAL A 38 -4.77 7.95 -9.44
CA VAL A 38 -4.93 6.69 -8.70
C VAL A 38 -4.82 5.51 -9.68
N PRO A 39 -3.97 4.50 -9.40
CA PRO A 39 -3.91 3.30 -10.22
C PRO A 39 -5.26 2.56 -10.22
N HIS A 40 -5.67 2.02 -11.38
CA HIS A 40 -6.92 1.26 -11.51
C HIS A 40 -6.94 0.04 -10.54
N GLU A 41 -5.81 -0.62 -10.33
CA GLU A 41 -5.69 -1.75 -9.39
C GLU A 41 -6.09 -1.41 -7.94
N ARG A 42 -6.03 -0.13 -7.55
CA ARG A 42 -6.33 0.32 -6.18
C ARG A 42 -7.76 0.83 -6.01
N CYS A 43 -8.46 1.19 -7.09
CA CYS A 43 -9.80 1.76 -7.00
C CYS A 43 -10.81 0.79 -6.34
N PRO A 44 -10.85 -0.51 -6.66
CA PRO A 44 -11.74 -1.45 -5.98
C PRO A 44 -11.46 -1.57 -4.49
N ARG A 45 -10.18 -1.46 -4.07
CA ARG A 45 -9.81 -1.49 -2.65
C ARG A 45 -10.33 -0.26 -1.90
N ILE A 46 -10.36 0.90 -2.56
CA ILE A 46 -10.92 2.14 -1.97
C ILE A 46 -12.45 2.00 -1.86
N GLU A 47 -13.12 1.46 -2.89
CA GLU A 47 -14.57 1.21 -2.86
C GLU A 47 -14.95 0.26 -1.71
N VAL A 48 -14.21 -0.84 -1.52
CA VAL A 48 -14.42 -1.78 -0.41
C VAL A 48 -14.12 -1.14 0.94
N ALA A 49 -13.01 -0.40 1.07
CA ALA A 49 -12.64 0.26 2.33
C ALA A 49 -13.64 1.35 2.76
N THR A 50 -14.37 1.93 1.81
CA THR A 50 -15.40 2.96 2.06
C THR A 50 -16.82 2.40 2.05
N GLU A 51 -16.97 1.07 2.06
CA GLU A 51 -18.28 0.39 2.05
C GLU A 51 -19.17 0.82 0.87
N GLY A 52 -18.55 1.15 -0.27
CA GLY A 52 -19.25 1.58 -1.48
C GLY A 52 -19.70 3.03 -1.49
N GLN A 53 -19.35 3.84 -0.49
CA GLN A 53 -19.67 5.28 -0.46
C GLN A 53 -18.86 6.11 -1.46
N VAL A 54 -17.67 5.63 -1.84
CA VAL A 54 -16.86 6.20 -2.92
C VAL A 54 -16.68 5.14 -3.99
N ARG A 55 -17.26 5.37 -5.17
CA ARG A 55 -17.22 4.42 -6.28
C ARG A 55 -15.94 4.53 -7.10
N CYS A 56 -15.58 3.42 -7.75
CA CYS A 56 -14.45 3.39 -8.69
C CYS A 56 -14.61 4.41 -9.83
N GLU A 57 -15.84 4.62 -10.31
CA GLU A 57 -16.17 5.57 -11.39
C GLU A 57 -15.94 7.03 -10.96
N GLU A 58 -16.17 7.37 -9.69
CA GLU A 58 -15.91 8.71 -9.16
C GLU A 58 -14.42 9.00 -9.09
N ILE A 59 -13.61 7.99 -8.74
CA ILE A 59 -12.14 8.12 -8.66
C ILE A 59 -11.52 8.21 -10.05
N ARG A 60 -11.97 7.35 -10.98
CA ARG A 60 -11.53 7.34 -12.37
C ARG A 60 -12.69 7.05 -13.31
N ALA A 61 -13.24 8.13 -13.86
CA ALA A 61 -14.19 8.10 -14.98
C ALA A 61 -13.54 7.74 -16.32
N ASP A 62 -12.21 7.78 -16.40
CA ASP A 62 -11.42 7.45 -17.60
C ASP A 62 -11.36 5.94 -17.89
N VAL A 63 -11.68 5.10 -16.91
CA VAL A 63 -11.63 3.64 -17.04
C VAL A 63 -13.05 3.09 -17.05
N ASP A 64 -13.33 2.20 -17.99
CA ASP A 64 -14.61 1.49 -18.06
C ASP A 64 -14.61 0.36 -17.02
N TRP A 65 -15.45 0.48 -15.99
CA TRP A 65 -15.53 -0.48 -14.89
C TRP A 65 -16.62 -1.52 -15.16
N LEU A 66 -16.25 -2.80 -15.06
CA LEU A 66 -17.20 -3.89 -15.14
C LEU A 66 -17.80 -4.13 -13.76
N ARG A 67 -19.12 -4.04 -13.65
CA ARG A 67 -19.87 -4.34 -12.43
C ARG A 67 -20.66 -5.65 -12.60
N ASP A 68 -20.79 -6.41 -11.52
CA ASP A 68 -21.66 -7.58 -11.49
C ASP A 68 -23.12 -7.21 -11.18
N ALA A 69 -24.02 -8.19 -11.17
CA ALA A 69 -25.44 -7.99 -10.87
C ALA A 69 -25.70 -7.40 -9.46
N SER A 70 -24.78 -7.59 -8.50
CA SER A 70 -24.84 -6.96 -7.17
C SER A 70 -24.26 -5.54 -7.13
N GLY A 71 -23.76 -5.03 -8.26
CA GLY A 71 -23.25 -3.68 -8.40
C GLY A 71 -21.82 -3.49 -7.91
N ARG A 72 -21.05 -4.54 -7.61
CA ARG A 72 -19.63 -4.43 -7.23
C ARG A 72 -18.74 -4.39 -8.46
N ALA A 73 -17.67 -3.59 -8.41
CA ALA A 73 -16.67 -3.56 -9.46
C ALA A 73 -15.88 -4.90 -9.47
N THR A 74 -16.10 -5.72 -10.50
CA THR A 74 -15.46 -7.04 -10.67
C THR A 74 -14.27 -7.00 -11.63
N GLY A 75 -14.19 -5.97 -12.47
CA GLY A 75 -13.08 -5.78 -13.38
C GLY A 75 -13.09 -4.39 -14.00
N TYR A 76 -12.18 -4.18 -14.94
CA TYR A 76 -12.13 -2.99 -15.77
C TYR A 76 -11.76 -3.37 -17.19
N ARG A 77 -12.30 -2.65 -18.17
CA ARG A 77 -11.90 -2.76 -19.57
C ARG A 77 -10.84 -1.70 -19.85
N VAL A 78 -9.70 -2.17 -20.33
CA VAL A 78 -8.69 -1.31 -20.95
C VAL A 78 -8.85 -1.41 -22.45
N GLN A 79 -9.08 -0.26 -23.09
CA GLN A 79 -9.06 -0.18 -24.54
C GLN A 79 -7.61 -0.39 -24.99
N LEU A 80 -7.32 -1.57 -25.53
CA LEU A 80 -6.01 -1.91 -26.08
C LEU A 80 -5.77 -1.07 -27.34
N CYS A 81 -5.30 0.17 -27.18
CA CYS A 81 -4.68 0.88 -28.28
C CYS A 81 -3.30 0.25 -28.50
N SER A 82 -3.16 -0.48 -29.61
CA SER A 82 -1.96 -1.23 -29.96
C SER A 82 -0.79 -0.30 -30.29
N ALA A 83 0.02 0.13 -29.30
CA ALA A 83 1.40 0.57 -29.52
C ALA A 83 2.23 0.73 -28.22
N ALA A 84 3.35 0.01 -28.16
CA ALA A 84 4.64 0.38 -27.57
C ALA A 84 4.75 0.75 -26.06
N GLY A 85 5.01 -0.29 -25.26
CA GLY A 85 6.05 -0.36 -24.21
C GLY A 85 6.18 0.76 -23.14
N LYS A 86 5.87 0.44 -21.88
CA LYS A 86 6.69 0.86 -20.73
C LYS A 86 6.76 -0.23 -19.65
N ARG A 87 8.00 -0.52 -19.26
CA ARG A 87 8.45 -1.43 -18.18
C ARG A 87 7.58 -1.32 -16.91
N GLY A 88 7.04 -2.46 -16.48
CA GLY A 88 6.39 -2.61 -15.18
C GLY A 88 7.32 -2.20 -14.04
N LYS A 89 6.85 -1.31 -13.17
CA LYS A 89 7.56 -0.92 -11.96
C LYS A 89 7.39 -2.05 -10.94
N LYS A 90 8.49 -2.75 -10.63
CA LYS A 90 8.58 -3.77 -9.59
C LYS A 90 8.04 -3.20 -8.28
N VAL A 91 6.84 -3.60 -7.87
CA VAL A 91 6.33 -3.36 -6.52
C VAL A 91 6.94 -4.46 -5.64
N GLY A 92 7.91 -4.09 -4.81
CA GLY A 92 8.37 -4.95 -3.74
C GLY A 92 7.19 -5.21 -2.81
N GLY A 93 6.64 -6.41 -2.88
CA GLY A 93 5.65 -6.90 -1.94
C GLY A 93 6.38 -7.62 -0.82
N ASP A 94 6.53 -6.95 0.31
CA ASP A 94 6.81 -7.61 1.58
C ASP A 94 5.50 -8.26 2.03
N VAL A 95 5.22 -9.46 1.51
CA VAL A 95 4.17 -10.32 2.05
C VAL A 95 4.63 -10.81 3.42
N ALA A 96 4.35 -10.02 4.45
CA ALA A 96 4.34 -10.49 5.82
C ALA A 96 3.21 -11.53 5.94
N ALA A 97 3.57 -12.78 5.64
CA ALA A 97 2.76 -13.95 5.86
C ALA A 97 2.51 -14.10 7.36
N ALA A 98 1.32 -13.72 7.81
CA ALA A 98 0.75 -14.23 9.05
C ALA A 98 0.24 -15.65 8.78
N HIS A 99 1.13 -16.64 8.86
CA HIS A 99 0.71 -18.01 9.12
C HIS A 99 0.62 -18.20 10.62
N SER A 100 -0.61 -18.42 11.09
CA SER A 100 -0.88 -19.06 12.36
C SER A 100 -0.13 -20.39 12.43
N ALA A 101 0.97 -20.43 13.17
CA ALA A 101 1.66 -21.66 13.53
C ALA A 101 1.43 -21.91 15.02
N GLN A 102 0.53 -22.84 15.31
CA GLN A 102 0.42 -23.46 16.63
C GLN A 102 1.61 -24.41 16.82
N ALA A 103 2.20 -24.39 18.02
CA ALA A 103 3.02 -25.42 18.67
C ALA A 103 4.34 -25.89 17.99
N THR A 104 5.49 -25.47 18.52
CA THR A 104 6.41 -26.27 19.37
C THR A 104 7.69 -25.48 19.66
N ARG A 105 8.16 -25.53 20.91
CA ARG A 105 9.36 -24.83 21.40
C ARG A 105 10.62 -25.52 20.89
N PRO A 106 11.71 -24.77 20.62
CA PRO A 106 13.00 -25.21 21.12
C PRO A 106 13.73 -24.13 21.94
N VAL A 107 14.46 -24.64 22.92
CA VAL A 107 15.29 -24.01 23.94
C VAL A 107 16.69 -23.66 23.40
N THR A 108 17.43 -22.82 24.15
CA THR A 108 18.90 -22.53 24.09
C THR A 108 19.39 -21.65 22.92
N THR A 109 20.24 -20.61 23.03
CA THR A 109 21.17 -20.07 24.06
C THR A 109 21.52 -18.60 23.70
N PRO A 110 21.84 -17.68 24.64
CA PRO A 110 22.31 -16.33 24.32
C PRO A 110 23.82 -16.27 23.95
N LYS A 111 24.16 -15.49 22.92
CA LYS A 111 25.55 -15.24 22.50
C LYS A 111 26.10 -13.98 23.21
N SER A 112 27.14 -14.18 24.01
CA SER A 112 27.86 -13.18 24.82
C SER A 112 28.30 -11.90 24.08
N PRO A 113 28.44 -10.77 24.80
CA PRO A 113 28.98 -9.52 24.27
C PRO A 113 30.50 -9.59 24.06
N ARG A 114 30.96 -9.03 22.94
CA ARG A 114 32.37 -8.93 22.57
C ARG A 114 33.01 -7.74 23.29
N VAL A 115 33.94 -8.04 24.20
CA VAL A 115 34.81 -7.08 24.88
C VAL A 115 35.67 -6.32 23.84
N LYS A 116 35.65 -4.97 23.86
CA LYS A 116 36.60 -4.16 23.10
C LYS A 116 37.76 -3.82 24.04
N GLY A 117 38.91 -4.41 23.74
CA GLY A 117 40.15 -4.25 24.49
C GLY A 117 40.69 -2.82 24.47
N ARG A 118 41.32 -2.51 25.59
CA ARG A 118 42.10 -1.36 26.02
C ARG A 118 43.45 -1.30 25.29
N GLN A 119 43.82 -0.14 24.75
CA GLN A 119 45.19 0.30 24.42
C GLN A 119 45.18 1.82 24.67
N GLY A 120 45.84 2.35 25.71
CA GLY A 120 47.28 2.60 25.79
C GLY A 120 47.54 4.03 25.28
N GLU A 121 47.48 5.04 26.15
CA GLU A 121 48.63 5.67 26.83
C GLU A 121 49.77 6.07 25.86
N VAL A 122 49.88 7.37 25.58
CA VAL A 122 51.15 8.09 25.45
C VAL A 122 50.95 9.55 25.87
N ALA A 123 51.59 9.93 26.97
CA ALA A 123 51.84 11.30 27.39
C ALA A 123 53.17 11.76 26.77
N HIS A 124 53.22 12.98 26.23
CA HIS A 124 54.37 13.87 26.03
C HIS A 124 53.71 15.21 25.64
N GLY A 125 54.03 16.39 26.15
CA GLY A 125 55.14 16.93 26.92
C GLY A 125 55.02 18.45 26.74
#